data_AF-A0A146K8Q9-F1
#
_entry.id   AF-A0A146K8Q9-F1
#
_cell.length_a   1.000
_cell.length_b   1.000
_cell.length_c   1.000
_cell.angle_alpha   90.00
_cell.angle_beta   90.00
_cell.angle_gamma   90.00
#
_symmetry.space_group_name_H-M   'P 1'
#
loop_
_entity.id
_entity.type
_entity.pdbx_description
1 polymer ?
#
loop_
_entity_poly.entity_id
_entity_poly.type
_entity_poly.pdbx_seq_one_letter_code
_entity_poly.pdbx_strand_id
1 'polypeptide(L)'
;QDQVTNELIDNVKTFFNEMSSTLFTSPLNLSSITQRQENYNFYVNCPLITHLESAGIPCCHLIQGDVFQTKFSLVQPTKDENSQIHLTLITRQNHLHVGTRFNARGLNEFAGAANEYEHEFVYELVSQVKTEEQNNVIVNGMRTEMNDTESKTQFFLSQTILRGSVPVHWRSDANLLKNDFVLNENYDRL
;
A
#
# COMPACT_ATOMS: atom_id res chain seq x y z
N GLN A 1 13.38 12.30 -22.65
CA GLN A 1 12.60 12.32 -21.41
C GLN A 1 11.13 12.02 -21.68
N ASP A 2 10.52 12.62 -22.70
CA ASP A 2 9.08 12.47 -23.00
C ASP A 2 8.62 11.05 -23.40
N GLN A 3 9.49 10.22 -23.98
CA GLN A 3 9.13 8.83 -24.32
C GLN A 3 8.91 7.96 -23.08
N VAL A 4 9.74 8.12 -22.04
CA VAL A 4 9.67 7.31 -20.81
C VAL A 4 8.41 7.68 -20.02
N THR A 5 8.03 8.96 -20.02
CA THR A 5 6.81 9.44 -19.35
C THR A 5 5.54 8.90 -20.02
N ASN A 6 5.51 8.84 -21.35
CA ASN A 6 4.35 8.33 -22.10
C ASN A 6 4.19 6.81 -21.93
N GLU A 7 5.29 6.06 -21.95
CA GLU A 7 5.27 4.62 -21.70
C GLU A 7 4.78 4.29 -20.28
N LEU A 8 5.20 5.06 -19.28
CA LEU A 8 4.72 4.92 -17.90
C LEU A 8 3.22 5.21 -17.79
N ILE A 9 2.73 6.26 -18.45
CA ILE A 9 1.32 6.63 -18.47
C ILE A 9 0.47 5.52 -19.11
N ASP A 10 0.94 4.93 -20.21
CA ASP A 10 0.19 3.89 -20.92
C ASP A 10 0.22 2.55 -20.16
N ASN A 11 1.31 2.24 -19.47
CA ASN A 11 1.38 1.09 -18.56
C ASN A 11 0.43 1.25 -17.36
N VAL A 12 0.36 2.46 -16.79
CA VAL A 12 -0.58 2.79 -15.71
C VAL A 12 -2.03 2.68 -16.18
N LYS A 13 -2.36 3.21 -17.37
CA LYS A 13 -3.70 3.07 -17.96
C LYS A 13 -4.06 1.60 -18.21
N THR A 14 -3.13 0.82 -18.75
CA THR A 14 -3.34 -0.61 -19.04
C THR A 14 -3.60 -1.38 -17.75
N PHE A 15 -2.78 -1.16 -16.72
CA PHE A 15 -2.98 -1.73 -15.39
C PHE A 15 -4.35 -1.36 -14.82
N PHE A 16 -4.77 -0.09 -14.89
CA PHE A 16 -6.08 0.34 -14.41
C PHE A 16 -7.25 -0.24 -15.23
N ASN A 17 -7.10 -0.44 -16.53
CA ASN A 17 -8.13 -1.03 -17.39
C ASN A 17 -8.31 -2.54 -17.09
N GLU A 18 -7.21 -3.26 -16.88
CA GLU A 18 -7.22 -4.68 -16.50
C GLU A 18 -7.84 -4.87 -15.11
N MET A 19 -7.46 -4.03 -14.16
CA MET A 19 -8.04 -3.92 -12.81
C MET A 19 -9.54 -3.61 -12.84
N SER A 20 -9.96 -2.63 -13.65
CA SER A 20 -11.36 -2.27 -13.87
C SER A 20 -12.16 -3.49 -14.33
N SER A 21 -11.67 -4.20 -15.34
CA SER A 21 -12.38 -5.36 -15.90
C SER A 21 -12.56 -6.52 -14.92
N THR A 22 -11.73 -6.59 -13.87
CA THR A 22 -11.77 -7.65 -12.85
C THR A 22 -12.53 -7.25 -11.58
N LEU A 23 -12.59 -5.97 -11.25
CA LEU A 23 -13.15 -5.48 -9.97
C LEU A 23 -14.63 -5.04 -10.01
N PHE A 24 -15.24 -4.87 -11.19
CA PHE A 24 -16.62 -4.37 -11.32
C PHE A 24 -17.74 -5.40 -11.09
N THR A 25 -17.47 -6.58 -10.52
CA THR A 25 -18.51 -7.62 -10.31
C THR A 25 -18.97 -7.83 -8.87
N SER A 26 -18.50 -7.04 -7.90
CA SER A 26 -18.99 -7.19 -6.52
C SER A 26 -19.31 -5.85 -5.86
N PRO A 27 -20.57 -5.61 -5.44
CA PRO A 27 -20.89 -4.47 -4.59
C PRO A 27 -20.11 -4.61 -3.28
N LEU A 28 -19.34 -3.59 -2.94
CA LEU A 28 -18.62 -3.48 -1.67
C LEU A 28 -19.63 -3.53 -0.53
N ASN A 29 -19.73 -4.69 0.10
CA ASN A 29 -20.53 -4.88 1.29
C ASN A 29 -19.75 -4.31 2.48
N LEU A 30 -20.02 -3.05 2.84
CA LEU A 30 -19.37 -2.34 3.97
C LEU A 30 -19.59 -3.01 5.35
N SER A 31 -20.44 -4.04 5.44
CA SER A 31 -20.68 -4.77 6.69
C SER A 31 -19.54 -5.70 7.11
N SER A 32 -18.55 -5.94 6.23
CA SER A 32 -17.34 -6.72 6.55
C SER A 32 -16.11 -5.84 6.70
N ILE A 33 -16.19 -4.74 7.48
CA ILE A 33 -15.00 -4.23 8.16
C ILE A 33 -14.66 -5.28 9.21
N THR A 34 -14.01 -6.35 8.76
CA THR A 34 -13.40 -7.37 9.61
C THR A 34 -12.52 -6.60 10.60
N GLN A 35 -12.74 -6.79 11.91
CA GLN A 35 -11.81 -6.28 12.92
C GLN A 35 -10.40 -6.60 12.44
N ARG A 36 -9.63 -5.56 12.04
CA ARG A 36 -8.23 -5.74 11.70
C ARG A 36 -7.59 -6.27 12.96
N GLN A 37 -7.22 -7.54 12.97
CA GLN A 37 -6.44 -8.11 14.04
C GLN A 37 -5.15 -7.29 14.10
N GLU A 38 -4.94 -6.61 15.24
CA GLU A 38 -3.77 -5.74 15.40
C GLU A 38 -2.51 -6.58 15.23
N ASN A 39 -1.63 -6.14 14.33
CA ASN A 39 -0.35 -6.80 14.10
C ASN A 39 0.73 -6.11 14.92
N TYR A 40 0.88 -6.55 16.17
CA TYR A 40 1.87 -6.03 17.12
C TYR A 40 3.32 -6.14 16.64
N ASN A 41 3.60 -6.91 15.58
CA ASN A 41 4.93 -7.03 15.00
C ASN A 41 5.47 -5.69 14.48
N PHE A 42 4.59 -4.78 14.06
CA PHE A 42 4.97 -3.50 13.43
C PHE A 42 4.95 -2.31 14.40
N TYR A 43 4.58 -2.52 15.65
CA TYR A 43 4.48 -1.44 16.63
C TYR A 43 5.76 -1.31 17.45
N VAL A 44 6.49 -0.21 17.23
CA VAL A 44 7.81 0.02 17.85
C VAL A 44 7.71 0.26 19.35
N ASN A 45 6.58 0.80 19.82
CA ASN A 45 6.37 1.15 21.22
C ASN A 45 5.64 0.06 22.03
N CYS A 46 5.38 -1.12 21.44
CA CYS A 46 4.71 -2.25 22.10
C CYS A 46 5.20 -2.50 23.54
N PRO A 47 6.51 -2.71 23.80
CA PRO A 47 6.99 -3.01 25.16
C PRO A 47 6.73 -1.90 26.17
N LEU A 48 6.55 -0.65 25.72
CA LEU A 48 6.31 0.51 26.58
C LEU A 48 4.82 0.65 26.94
N ILE A 49 3.93 0.30 26.02
CA ILE A 49 2.48 0.53 26.17
C ILE A 49 1.73 -0.67 26.73
N THR A 50 2.29 -1.89 26.70
CA THR A 50 1.60 -3.11 27.20
C THR A 50 1.09 -2.99 28.64
N HIS A 51 1.84 -2.32 29.52
CA HIS A 51 1.40 -2.09 30.91
C HIS A 51 0.25 -1.09 31.02
N LEU A 52 0.20 -0.09 30.14
CA LEU A 52 -0.89 0.88 30.09
C LEU A 52 -2.16 0.23 29.52
N GLU A 53 -2.03 -0.55 28.45
CA GLU A 53 -3.13 -1.28 27.83
C GLU A 53 -3.75 -2.31 28.78
N SER A 54 -2.92 -3.07 29.51
CA SER A 54 -3.41 -4.00 30.53
C SER A 54 -4.10 -3.31 31.71
N ALA A 55 -3.80 -2.03 31.95
CA ALA A 55 -4.52 -1.18 32.90
C ALA A 55 -5.79 -0.54 32.30
N GLY A 56 -6.13 -0.83 31.03
CA GLY A 56 -7.27 -0.27 30.33
C GLY A 56 -7.08 1.20 29.88
N ILE A 57 -5.84 1.68 29.86
CA ILE A 57 -5.51 3.05 29.42
C ILE A 57 -5.34 3.04 27.90
N PRO A 58 -6.11 3.86 27.15
CA PRO A 58 -5.96 3.95 25.70
C PRO A 58 -4.56 4.43 25.31
N CYS A 59 -3.91 3.69 24.40
CA CYS A 59 -2.56 3.98 23.94
C CYS A 59 -2.52 4.20 22.43
N CYS A 60 -1.58 5.03 21.97
CA CYS A 60 -1.31 5.18 20.54
C CYS A 60 -0.22 4.18 20.12
N HIS A 61 -0.52 3.37 19.12
CA HIS A 61 0.45 2.49 18.48
C HIS A 61 1.30 3.25 17.46
N LEU A 62 2.62 3.15 17.59
CA LEU A 62 3.57 3.81 16.70
C LEU A 62 4.19 2.79 15.75
N ILE A 63 4.18 3.07 14.45
CA ILE A 63 4.91 2.30 13.45
C ILE A 63 6.26 2.96 13.15
N GLN A 64 7.28 2.16 12.84
CA GLN A 64 8.50 2.67 12.21
C GLN A 64 8.44 2.41 10.71
N GLY A 65 8.82 3.42 9.94
CA GLY A 65 8.79 3.41 8.49
C GLY A 65 8.38 4.79 7.99
N ASP A 66 7.78 4.82 6.81
CA ASP A 66 7.44 6.04 6.11
C ASP A 66 5.99 6.02 5.65
N VAL A 67 5.39 7.21 5.59
CA VAL A 67 4.09 7.41 4.95
C VAL A 67 4.23 8.53 3.95
N PHE A 68 3.98 8.20 2.68
CA PHE A 68 3.99 9.17 1.59
C PHE A 68 2.61 9.22 0.97
N GLN A 69 2.08 10.42 0.77
CA GLN A 69 0.82 10.62 0.08
C GLN A 69 1.01 11.62 -1.06
N THR A 70 0.43 11.30 -2.21
CA THR A 70 0.37 12.21 -3.35
C THR A 70 -1.03 12.22 -3.94
N LYS A 71 -1.38 13.32 -4.59
CA LYS A 71 -2.70 13.55 -5.18
C LYS A 71 -2.54 14.03 -6.62
N PHE A 72 -3.37 13.51 -7.51
CA PHE A 72 -3.42 13.96 -8.89
C PHE A 72 -4.86 13.98 -9.38
N SER A 73 -5.12 14.92 -10.28
CA SER A 73 -6.38 15.02 -11.00
C SER A 73 -6.22 14.32 -12.34
N LEU A 74 -7.11 13.39 -12.63
CA LEU A 74 -7.28 12.79 -13.94
C LEU A 74 -8.46 13.49 -14.62
N VAL A 75 -8.17 14.30 -15.63
CA VAL A 75 -9.21 14.86 -16.51
C VAL A 75 -9.45 13.85 -17.62
N GLN A 76 -10.64 13.25 -17.64
CA GLN A 76 -11.02 12.39 -18.76
C GLN A 76 -11.59 13.26 -19.89
N PRO A 77 -10.92 13.35 -21.06
CA PRO A 77 -11.28 14.30 -22.10
C PRO A 77 -12.64 14.01 -22.78
N THR A 78 -13.24 12.85 -22.53
CA THR A 78 -14.45 12.39 -23.24
C THR A 78 -15.73 12.44 -22.42
N LYS A 79 -15.70 12.79 -21.13
CA LYS A 79 -16.87 12.64 -20.24
C LYS A 79 -17.19 13.81 -19.30
N ASP A 80 -16.47 14.93 -19.35
CA ASP A 80 -16.56 16.01 -18.33
C ASP A 80 -16.45 15.48 -16.89
N GLU A 81 -15.82 14.32 -16.72
CA GLU A 81 -15.61 13.66 -15.44
C GLU A 81 -14.29 14.16 -14.84
N ASN A 82 -14.41 14.87 -13.72
CA ASN A 82 -13.25 15.18 -12.89
C ASN A 82 -13.05 14.02 -11.90
N SER A 83 -11.97 13.27 -12.12
CA SER A 83 -11.53 12.24 -11.20
C SER A 83 -10.32 12.73 -10.41
N GLN A 84 -10.33 12.56 -9.10
CA GLN A 84 -9.17 12.75 -8.24
C GLN A 84 -8.67 11.38 -7.79
N ILE A 85 -7.36 11.19 -7.86
CA ILE A 85 -6.72 9.98 -7.38
C ILE A 85 -5.77 10.39 -6.26
N HIS A 86 -5.89 9.74 -5.12
CA HIS A 86 -4.91 9.80 -4.04
C HIS A 86 -4.16 8.48 -3.99
N LEU A 87 -2.83 8.56 -4.01
CA LEU A 87 -1.96 7.44 -3.77
C LEU A 87 -1.28 7.63 -2.42
N THR A 88 -1.34 6.59 -1.59
CA THR A 88 -0.62 6.54 -0.33
C THR A 88 0.27 5.31 -0.33
N LEU A 89 1.56 5.51 -0.06
CA LEU A 89 2.50 4.44 0.23
C LEU A 89 2.77 4.46 1.73
N ILE A 90 2.51 3.33 2.38
CA ILE A 90 2.81 3.12 3.80
C ILE A 90 3.87 2.03 3.86
N THR A 91 5.01 2.33 4.47
CA THR A 91 6.04 1.35 4.78
C THR A 91 6.07 1.09 6.28
N ARG A 92 6.14 -0.18 6.67
CA ARG A 92 6.22 -0.60 8.08
C ARG A 92 7.36 -1.57 8.24
N GLN A 93 8.19 -1.36 9.25
CA GLN A 93 9.25 -2.29 9.62
C GLN A 93 8.80 -3.16 10.79
N ASN A 94 9.08 -4.45 10.71
CA ASN A 94 8.85 -5.40 11.80
C ASN A 94 9.89 -5.14 12.91
N HIS A 95 9.41 -5.00 14.15
CA HIS A 95 10.19 -4.78 15.36
C HIS A 95 10.23 -5.98 16.29
N LEU A 96 9.41 -6.99 16.02
CA LEU A 96 9.32 -8.12 16.92
C LEU A 96 10.47 -9.09 16.65
N HIS A 97 11.37 -9.17 17.63
CA HIS A 97 12.35 -10.23 17.71
C HIS A 97 12.02 -11.06 18.94
N VAL A 98 11.18 -12.09 18.78
CA VAL A 98 10.94 -13.06 19.85
C VAL A 98 12.11 -14.05 19.94
N GLY A 99 12.59 -14.33 21.15
CA GLY A 99 13.65 -15.31 21.41
C GLY A 99 14.69 -14.84 22.43
N THR A 100 15.60 -15.73 22.83
CA THR A 100 16.69 -15.42 23.77
C THR A 100 17.99 -15.04 23.05
N ARG A 101 18.05 -15.22 21.72
CA ARG A 101 19.20 -14.93 20.86
C ARG A 101 18.72 -14.31 19.57
N PHE A 102 19.52 -13.41 19.00
CA PHE A 102 19.14 -12.61 17.86
C PHE A 102 20.21 -12.62 16.78
N ASN A 103 19.77 -12.82 15.54
CA ASN A 103 20.52 -12.55 14.33
C ASN A 103 19.61 -11.75 13.41
N ALA A 104 20.11 -10.65 12.86
CA ALA A 104 19.35 -9.81 11.93
C ALA A 104 19.03 -10.54 10.60
N ARG A 105 19.69 -11.68 10.32
CA ARG A 105 19.46 -12.50 9.13
C ARG A 105 18.82 -13.84 9.50
N GLY A 106 17.89 -14.25 8.65
CA GLY A 106 17.23 -15.55 8.73
C GLY A 106 16.03 -15.57 9.67
N LEU A 107 15.47 -16.77 9.83
CA LEU A 107 14.36 -17.05 10.73
C LEU A 107 14.88 -17.56 12.06
N ASN A 108 14.22 -17.14 13.15
CA ASN A 108 14.36 -17.77 14.46
C ASN A 108 13.58 -19.12 14.53
N GLU A 109 13.65 -19.80 15.68
CA GLU A 109 12.93 -21.07 15.92
C GLU A 109 11.40 -20.89 15.93
N PHE A 110 10.92 -19.64 16.03
CA PHE A 110 9.50 -19.26 15.95
C PHE A 110 9.09 -18.74 14.57
N ALA A 111 9.92 -18.95 13.54
CA ALA A 111 9.70 -18.52 12.15
C ALA A 111 9.58 -17.00 11.93
N GLY A 112 9.97 -16.17 12.90
CA GLY A 112 10.03 -14.72 12.74
C GLY A 112 11.31 -14.28 12.03
N ALA A 113 11.17 -13.52 10.93
CA ALA A 113 12.27 -12.82 10.28
C ALA A 113 12.49 -11.46 10.96
N ALA A 114 13.70 -11.19 11.44
CA ALA A 114 13.99 -9.94 12.13
C ALA A 114 13.90 -8.70 11.22
N ASN A 115 14.27 -8.84 9.94
CA ASN A 115 14.25 -7.75 8.97
C ASN A 115 13.11 -7.94 7.98
N GLU A 116 11.87 -7.81 8.44
CA GLU A 116 10.68 -7.85 7.59
C GLU A 116 10.09 -6.44 7.43
N TYR A 117 9.61 -6.14 6.24
CA TYR A 117 9.00 -4.88 5.85
C TYR A 117 7.70 -5.15 5.09
N GLU A 118 6.68 -4.40 5.44
CA GLU A 118 5.44 -4.28 4.68
C GLU A 118 5.45 -2.98 3.89
N HIS A 119 5.13 -3.06 2.59
CA HIS A 119 4.85 -1.92 1.74
C HIS A 119 3.39 -1.99 1.29
N GLU A 120 2.53 -1.14 1.84
CA GLU A 120 1.12 -1.04 1.49
C GLU A 120 0.88 0.17 0.58
N PHE A 121 0.38 -0.10 -0.62
CA PHE A 121 -0.04 0.90 -1.59
C PHE A 121 -1.56 1.04 -1.52
N VAL A 122 -2.03 2.19 -1.07
CA VAL A 122 -3.45 2.52 -0.97
C VAL A 122 -3.81 3.51 -2.09
N TYR A 123 -4.78 3.13 -2.90
CA TYR A 123 -5.32 3.92 -4.00
C TYR A 123 -6.73 4.35 -3.61
N GLU A 124 -7.00 5.64 -3.68
CA GLU A 124 -8.32 6.21 -3.52
C GLU A 124 -8.67 6.94 -4.81
N LEU A 125 -9.77 6.54 -5.46
CA LEU A 125 -10.31 7.22 -6.63
C LEU A 125 -11.62 7.89 -6.23
N VAL A 126 -11.69 9.21 -6.36
CA VAL A 126 -12.89 10.02 -6.18
C VAL A 126 -13.33 10.50 -7.56
N SER A 127 -14.44 9.96 -8.06
CA SER A 127 -15.06 10.41 -9.31
C SER A 127 -16.27 11.28 -9.01
N GLN A 128 -16.34 12.44 -9.67
CA GLN A 128 -17.50 13.32 -9.66
C GLN A 128 -18.10 13.34 -11.06
N VAL A 129 -19.33 12.86 -11.18
CA VAL A 129 -20.09 12.93 -12.43
C VAL A 129 -21.14 14.02 -12.26
N LYS A 130 -21.03 15.07 -13.07
CA LYS A 130 -22.08 16.07 -13.22
C LYS A 130 -23.09 15.54 -14.24
N THR A 131 -24.26 15.13 -13.77
CA THR A 131 -25.34 14.74 -14.67
C THR A 131 -26.20 15.97 -14.93
N GLU A 132 -26.07 16.57 -16.11
CA GLU A 132 -27.04 17.56 -16.58
C GLU A 132 -28.32 16.82 -16.98
N GLU A 133 -29.28 16.68 -16.06
CA GLU A 133 -30.61 16.23 -16.45
C GLU A 133 -31.33 17.36 -17.20
N GLN A 134 -31.34 17.29 -18.54
CA GLN A 134 -32.17 18.14 -19.39
C GLN A 134 -33.66 17.75 -19.29
N ASN A 135 -34.28 17.99 -18.13
CA ASN A 135 -35.73 17.92 -17.99
C ASN A 135 -36.32 19.28 -18.37
N ASN A 136 -36.54 19.50 -19.68
CA ASN A 136 -37.35 20.62 -20.19
C ASN A 136 -38.84 20.36 -19.89
N VAL A 137 -39.25 20.46 -18.63
CA VAL A 137 -40.67 20.45 -18.26
C VAL A 137 -41.14 21.91 -18.19
N ILE A 138 -41.77 22.38 -19.26
CA ILE A 138 -42.50 23.65 -19.25
C ILE A 138 -43.80 23.42 -18.49
N VAL A 139 -43.87 23.79 -17.21
CA VAL A 139 -45.13 23.89 -16.46
C VAL A 139 -45.52 25.36 -16.40
N ASN A 140 -46.57 25.73 -17.14
CA ASN A 140 -47.23 27.05 -17.07
C ASN A 140 -46.35 28.29 -17.30
N GLY A 141 -45.32 28.22 -18.15
CA GLY A 141 -44.58 29.41 -18.59
C GLY A 141 -43.67 30.07 -17.54
N MET A 142 -43.51 29.46 -16.36
CA MET A 142 -42.49 29.84 -15.38
C MET A 142 -41.30 28.88 -15.48
N ARG A 143 -40.11 29.44 -15.65
CA ARG A 143 -38.85 28.70 -15.72
C ARG A 143 -38.47 28.32 -14.28
N THR A 144 -38.54 27.03 -13.93
CA THR A 144 -38.07 26.53 -12.63
C THR A 144 -36.55 26.39 -12.67
N GLU A 145 -35.85 26.84 -11.63
CA GLU A 145 -34.40 26.69 -11.49
C GLU A 145 -34.02 25.21 -11.44
N MET A 146 -32.98 24.83 -12.19
CA MET A 146 -32.42 23.48 -12.21
C MET A 146 -31.65 23.23 -10.91
N ASN A 147 -31.89 22.09 -10.27
CA ASN A 147 -31.04 21.59 -9.19
C ASN A 147 -30.05 20.60 -9.80
N ASP A 148 -28.80 21.04 -9.98
CA ASP A 148 -27.71 20.14 -10.37
C ASP A 148 -27.53 19.07 -9.29
N THR A 149 -27.73 17.80 -9.66
CA THR A 149 -27.49 16.68 -8.76
C THR A 149 -26.09 16.13 -9.03
N GLU A 150 -25.11 16.55 -8.24
CA GLU A 150 -23.74 16.02 -8.34
C GLU A 150 -23.68 14.63 -7.70
N SER A 151 -23.31 13.61 -8.48
CA SER A 151 -23.03 12.27 -7.95
C SER A 151 -21.54 12.11 -7.68
N LYS A 152 -21.19 11.73 -6.45
CA LYS A 152 -19.82 11.47 -6.02
C LYS A 152 -19.65 9.99 -5.72
N THR A 153 -18.76 9.33 -6.44
CA THR A 153 -18.39 7.93 -6.20
C THR A 153 -16.95 7.85 -5.70
N GLN A 154 -16.70 7.03 -4.69
CA GLN A 154 -15.39 6.86 -4.09
C GLN A 154 -15.02 5.37 -4.07
N PHE A 155 -13.83 5.06 -4.55
CA PHE A 155 -13.28 3.70 -4.60
C PHE A 155 -11.98 3.65 -3.83
N PHE A 156 -11.76 2.56 -3.10
CA PHE A 156 -10.52 2.29 -2.39
C PHE A 156 -9.96 0.94 -2.80
N LEU A 157 -8.64 0.89 -3.01
CA LEU A 157 -7.88 -0.33 -3.21
C LEU A 157 -6.66 -0.30 -2.29
N SER A 158 -6.31 -1.43 -1.68
CA SER A 158 -5.05 -1.60 -0.98
C SER A 158 -4.32 -2.83 -1.52
N GLN A 159 -3.02 -2.69 -1.79
CA GLN A 159 -2.14 -3.76 -2.19
C GLN A 159 -0.91 -3.77 -1.29
N THR A 160 -0.57 -4.94 -0.74
CA THR A 160 0.59 -5.11 0.14
C THR A 160 1.67 -5.96 -0.52
N ILE A 161 2.91 -5.51 -0.41
CA ILE A 161 4.11 -6.26 -0.82
C ILE A 161 4.99 -6.46 0.42
N LEU A 162 5.43 -7.70 0.64
CA LEU A 162 6.33 -8.06 1.73
C LEU A 162 7.77 -8.11 1.23
N ARG A 163 8.71 -7.60 2.04
CA ARG A 163 10.14 -7.74 1.83
C ARG A 163 10.78 -8.20 3.12
N GLY A 164 11.67 -9.18 3.08
CA GLY A 164 12.44 -9.50 4.28
C GLY A 164 13.65 -10.38 4.06
N SER A 165 14.19 -10.88 5.17
CA SER A 165 15.26 -11.87 5.14
C SER A 165 14.80 -13.13 4.41
N VAL A 166 15.70 -13.75 3.64
CA VAL A 166 15.47 -15.07 3.06
C VAL A 166 15.14 -16.03 4.21
N PRO A 167 14.10 -16.88 4.07
CA PRO A 167 13.62 -17.74 5.14
C PRO A 167 14.55 -18.96 5.37
N VAL A 168 15.79 -18.69 5.76
CA VAL A 168 16.80 -19.69 6.16
C VAL A 168 17.02 -19.59 7.66
N HIS A 169 17.29 -20.72 8.31
CA HIS A 169 17.55 -20.72 9.75
C HIS A 169 18.75 -19.83 10.11
N TRP A 170 18.62 -19.02 11.15
CA TRP A 170 19.60 -17.99 11.53
C TRP A 170 21.00 -18.50 11.90
N ARG A 171 21.15 -19.81 12.14
CA ARG A 171 22.44 -20.49 12.38
C ARG A 171 23.25 -20.74 11.10
N SER A 172 23.07 -19.90 10.07
CA SER A 172 23.90 -19.99 8.86
C SER A 172 25.34 -19.63 9.19
N ASP A 173 26.27 -20.49 8.76
CA ASP A 173 27.70 -20.28 9.00
C ASP A 173 28.17 -19.10 8.14
N ALA A 174 28.37 -17.94 8.77
CA ALA A 174 28.80 -16.72 8.09
C ALA A 174 30.20 -16.86 7.44
N ASN A 175 30.90 -17.97 7.69
CA ASN A 175 32.23 -18.25 7.19
C ASN A 175 32.26 -18.78 5.75
N LEU A 176 31.12 -19.04 5.10
CA LEU A 176 31.07 -19.48 3.69
C LEU A 176 31.67 -18.47 2.69
N LEU A 177 31.87 -17.20 3.08
CA LEU A 177 32.53 -16.18 2.25
C LEU A 177 34.05 -16.10 2.44
N LYS A 178 34.66 -16.90 3.32
CA LYS A 178 36.11 -16.83 3.59
C LYS A 178 36.98 -17.74 2.72
N ASN A 179 36.41 -18.63 1.92
CA ASN A 179 37.20 -19.67 1.26
C ASN A 179 37.57 -19.44 -0.22
N ASP A 180 37.11 -18.36 -0.87
CA ASP A 180 37.32 -18.19 -2.33
C ASP A 180 38.31 -17.09 -2.75
N PHE A 181 39.16 -16.59 -1.84
CA PHE A 181 40.24 -15.66 -2.20
C PHE A 181 41.64 -16.19 -1.86
N VAL A 182 41.88 -17.50 -2.04
CA VAL A 182 43.20 -17.92 -2.52
C VAL A 182 43.23 -17.66 -4.02
N LEU A 183 43.32 -16.37 -4.39
CA LEU A 183 43.71 -16.00 -5.74
C LEU A 183 45.08 -16.61 -5.98
N ASN A 184 45.09 -17.59 -6.87
CA ASN A 184 46.26 -18.26 -7.40
C ASN A 184 47.32 -17.20 -7.79
N GLU A 185 48.35 -17.00 -6.97
CA GLU A 185 49.54 -16.17 -7.30
C GLU A 185 50.37 -16.72 -8.47
N ASN A 186 49.85 -17.67 -9.24
CA ASN A 186 50.54 -18.32 -10.35
C ASN A 186 50.25 -17.68 -11.73
N TYR A 187 49.58 -16.54 -11.81
CA TYR A 187 49.30 -15.86 -13.08
C TYR A 187 50.40 -14.90 -13.59
N ASP A 188 51.55 -14.81 -12.90
CA ASP A 188 52.72 -14.00 -13.33
C ASP A 188 53.82 -14.82 -14.04
N ARG A 189 53.49 -15.98 -14.62
CA ARG A 189 54.48 -16.82 -15.35
C ARG A 189 54.03 -17.29 -16.73
N LEU A 190 53.37 -16.44 -17.51
CA LEU A 190 53.21 -16.62 -18.97
C LEU A 190 53.51 -15.33 -19.73
#